data_AF-A0A7J6RL71-F1
#
_entry.id   AF-A0A7J6RL71-F1
#
_cell.length_a   1.000
_cell.length_b   1.000
_cell.length_c   1.000
_cell.angle_alpha   90.00
_cell.angle_beta   90.00
_cell.angle_gamma   90.00
#
_symmetry.space_group_name_H-M   'P 1'
#
loop_
_entity.id
_entity.type
_entity.pdbx_description
1 polymer ?
#
loop_
_entity_poly.entity_id
_entity_poly.type
_entity_poly.pdbx_seq_one_letter_code
_entity_poly.pdbx_strand_id
1 'polypeptide(L)'
;GAVHMADVRNLLPKEEISKMTADLQQCDTQIGQCNSNGPGKPPISAFCKRAVDTCDRATLLPLVDKGISHYDVRVPSGQEKTKYVLKSRPVDKFLNDQKVQSQSTLILVCYFVGL
;
A
#
# COMPACT_ATOMS: atom_id res chain seq x y z
N GLY A 1 2.12 -9.33 2.80
CA GLY A 1 1.54 -8.12 3.44
C GLY A 1 2.54 -7.49 4.41
N ALA A 2 2.22 -6.32 4.97
CA ALA A 2 3.12 -5.56 5.85
C ALA A 2 3.62 -6.37 7.06
N VAL A 3 2.73 -7.14 7.70
CA VAL A 3 3.07 -8.02 8.84
C VAL A 3 4.18 -9.02 8.50
N HIS A 4 4.01 -9.77 7.41
CA HIS A 4 5.01 -10.75 6.95
C HIS A 4 6.36 -10.08 6.63
N MET A 5 6.33 -8.89 6.02
CA MET A 5 7.56 -8.17 5.69
C MET A 5 8.28 -7.67 6.96
N ALA A 6 7.54 -7.16 7.95
CA ALA A 6 8.10 -6.76 9.23
C ALA A 6 8.70 -7.94 10.01
N ASP A 7 8.07 -9.12 9.93
CA ASP A 7 8.54 -10.34 10.58
C ASP A 7 9.82 -10.90 9.95
N VAL A 8 9.83 -11.15 8.63
CA VAL A 8 10.97 -11.73 7.92
C VAL A 8 12.21 -10.86 8.00
N ARG A 9 12.03 -9.53 8.06
CA ARG A 9 13.13 -8.57 8.16
C ARG A 9 13.49 -8.19 9.60
N ASN A 10 12.83 -8.78 10.59
CA ASN A 10 13.00 -8.47 12.01
C ASN A 10 12.93 -6.95 12.30
N LEU A 11 11.98 -6.25 11.69
CA LEU A 11 11.82 -4.80 11.83
C LEU A 11 11.19 -4.40 13.16
N LEU A 12 10.38 -5.30 13.72
CA LEU A 12 9.63 -5.09 14.95
C LEU A 12 9.84 -6.29 15.90
N PRO A 13 9.68 -6.10 17.21
CA PRO A 13 9.62 -7.20 18.18
C PRO A 13 8.50 -8.19 17.85
N LYS A 14 8.68 -9.47 18.21
CA LYS A 14 7.71 -10.54 17.93
C LYS A 14 6.34 -10.28 18.55
N GLU A 15 6.31 -9.62 19.70
CA GLU A 15 5.08 -9.22 20.39
C GLU A 15 4.27 -8.22 19.55
N GLU A 16 4.95 -7.26 18.92
CA GLU A 16 4.31 -6.29 18.03
C GLU A 16 3.82 -6.95 16.73
N ILE A 17 4.58 -7.90 16.17
CA ILE A 17 4.15 -8.72 15.02
C ILE A 17 2.89 -9.54 15.36
N SER A 18 2.83 -10.13 16.55
CA SER A 18 1.66 -10.88 17.02
C SER A 18 0.43 -9.96 17.12
N LYS A 19 0.60 -8.76 17.68
CA LYS A 19 -0.47 -7.75 17.75
C LYS A 19 -0.93 -7.31 16.36
N MET A 20 -0.01 -7.04 15.44
CA MET A 20 -0.32 -6.70 14.05
C MET A 20 -1.13 -7.81 13.36
N THR A 21 -0.80 -9.08 13.62
CA THR A 21 -1.51 -10.23 13.07
C THR A 21 -2.95 -10.30 13.58
N ALA A 22 -3.15 -10.09 14.88
CA ALA A 22 -4.49 -10.07 15.48
C ALA A 22 -5.33 -8.88 14.96
N ASP A 23 -4.73 -7.68 14.89
CA ASP A 23 -5.38 -6.49 14.34
C ASP A 23 -5.72 -6.68 12.85
N LEU A 24 -4.92 -7.43 12.08
CA LEU A 24 -5.19 -7.74 10.68
C LEU A 24 -6.42 -8.64 10.51
N GLN A 25 -6.56 -9.67 11.35
CA GLN A 25 -7.77 -10.52 11.36
C GLN A 25 -9.02 -9.70 11.72
N GLN A 26 -8.88 -8.77 12.65
CA GLN A 26 -9.97 -7.87 13.04
C GLN A 26 -10.31 -6.89 11.91
N CYS A 27 -9.30 -6.34 11.22
CA CYS A 27 -9.44 -5.49 10.04
C CYS A 27 -10.25 -6.21 8.95
N ASP A 28 -9.92 -7.44 8.59
CA ASP A 28 -10.65 -8.22 7.58
C ASP A 28 -12.14 -8.39 7.94
N THR A 29 -12.42 -8.67 9.21
CA THR A 29 -13.79 -8.78 9.71
C THR A 29 -14.54 -7.45 9.57
N GLN A 30 -13.91 -6.33 9.92
CA GLN A 30 -14.52 -5.00 9.84
C GLN A 30 -14.67 -4.50 8.40
N ILE A 31 -13.78 -4.90 7.48
CA ILE A 31 -13.97 -4.68 6.04
C ILE A 31 -15.24 -5.40 5.57
N GLY A 32 -15.48 -6.62 6.03
CA GLY A 32 -16.72 -7.35 5.78
C GLY A 32 -17.96 -6.58 6.26
N GLN A 33 -17.90 -6.01 7.46
CA GLN A 33 -18.99 -5.18 7.99
C GLN A 33 -19.21 -3.88 7.19
N CYS A 34 -18.12 -3.20 6.81
CA CYS A 34 -18.15 -2.04 5.93
C CYS A 34 -18.84 -2.34 4.60
N ASN A 35 -18.62 -3.53 4.04
CA ASN A 35 -19.18 -3.96 2.75
C ASN A 35 -20.46 -4.81 2.87
N SER A 36 -21.09 -4.85 4.04
CA SER A 36 -22.24 -5.74 4.31
C SER A 36 -23.50 -5.44 3.48
N ASN A 37 -23.58 -4.27 2.82
CA ASN A 37 -24.63 -3.97 1.84
C ASN A 37 -24.55 -4.84 0.57
N GLY A 38 -23.41 -5.51 0.35
CA GLY A 38 -23.16 -6.41 -0.77
C GLY A 38 -22.34 -5.77 -1.89
N PRO A 39 -21.85 -6.59 -2.83
CA PRO A 39 -20.99 -6.14 -3.93
C PRO A 39 -21.66 -5.06 -4.78
N GLY A 40 -20.90 -4.03 -5.16
CA GLY A 40 -21.39 -2.93 -6.00
C GLY A 40 -22.32 -1.93 -5.29
N LYS A 41 -22.66 -2.15 -4.01
CA LYS A 41 -23.44 -1.19 -3.21
C LYS A 41 -22.53 -0.26 -2.41
N PRO A 42 -23.02 0.95 -2.04
CA PRO A 42 -22.28 1.85 -1.19
C PRO A 42 -21.93 1.20 0.15
N PRO A 43 -20.70 1.43 0.64
CA PRO A 43 -20.27 0.87 1.91
C PRO A 43 -20.92 1.62 3.10
N ILE A 44 -21.03 0.96 4.25
CA ILE A 44 -21.62 1.54 5.46
C ILE A 44 -20.57 2.39 6.18
N SER A 45 -20.60 3.71 5.94
CA SER A 45 -19.60 4.67 6.42
C SER A 45 -19.20 4.49 7.89
N ALA A 46 -20.15 4.25 8.79
CA ALA A 46 -19.89 4.05 10.22
C ALA A 46 -18.97 2.84 10.52
N PHE A 47 -19.10 1.76 9.75
CA PHE A 47 -18.25 0.57 9.90
C PHE A 47 -16.92 0.71 9.16
N CYS A 48 -16.90 1.45 8.05
CA CYS A 48 -15.69 1.65 7.25
C CYS A 48 -14.63 2.47 7.97
N LYS A 49 -15.03 3.51 8.71
CA LYS A 49 -14.06 4.28 9.51
C LYS A 49 -13.33 3.38 10.50
N ARG A 50 -14.08 2.54 11.22
CA ARG A 50 -13.51 1.59 12.19
C ARG A 50 -12.58 0.58 11.50
N ALA A 51 -12.97 0.08 10.33
CA ALA A 51 -12.15 -0.81 9.52
C ALA A 51 -10.82 -0.14 9.17
N VAL A 52 -10.85 1.06 8.59
CA VAL A 52 -9.64 1.85 8.25
C VAL A 52 -8.73 2.02 9.46
N ASP A 53 -9.28 2.51 10.58
CA ASP A 53 -8.50 2.75 11.80
C ASP A 53 -7.82 1.46 12.32
N THR A 54 -8.49 0.31 12.20
CA THR A 54 -7.94 -0.99 12.62
C THR A 54 -6.91 -1.52 11.63
N CYS A 55 -7.15 -1.37 10.33
CA CYS A 55 -6.22 -1.78 9.29
C CYS A 55 -4.91 -0.96 9.32
N ASP A 56 -4.99 0.34 9.62
CA ASP A 56 -3.82 1.20 9.77
C ASP A 56 -2.97 0.78 10.97
N ARG A 57 -3.60 0.43 12.11
CA ARG A 57 -2.89 -0.15 13.27
C ARG A 57 -2.26 -1.51 12.95
N ALA A 58 -2.91 -2.31 12.10
CA ALA A 58 -2.41 -3.63 11.73
C ALA A 58 -1.23 -3.58 10.76
N THR A 59 -1.10 -2.53 9.95
CA THR A 59 -0.19 -2.53 8.78
C THR A 59 0.79 -1.38 8.69
N LEU A 60 0.41 -0.18 9.13
CA LEU A 60 1.17 1.05 8.85
C LEU A 60 1.75 1.66 10.11
N LEU A 61 0.91 1.92 11.12
CA LEU A 61 1.29 2.67 12.31
C LEU A 61 2.47 2.05 13.09
N PRO A 62 2.56 0.71 13.29
CA PRO A 62 3.67 0.13 14.04
C PRO A 62 5.03 0.40 13.41
N LEU A 63 5.12 0.44 12.07
CA LEU A 63 6.37 0.76 11.38
C LEU A 63 6.70 2.25 11.52
N VAL A 64 5.69 3.11 11.34
CA VAL A 64 5.84 4.57 11.46
C VAL A 64 6.27 4.96 12.88
N ASP A 65 5.70 4.34 13.91
CA ASP A 65 6.02 4.57 15.32
C ASP A 65 7.46 4.18 15.67
N LYS A 66 8.06 3.24 14.93
CA LYS A 66 9.49 2.91 15.04
C LYS A 66 10.39 3.79 14.16
N GLY A 67 9.83 4.82 13.53
CA GLY A 67 10.56 5.69 12.63
C GLY A 67 10.97 5.01 11.33
N ILE A 68 10.27 3.93 10.92
CA ILE A 68 10.49 3.23 9.66
C ILE A 68 9.50 3.77 8.63
N SER A 69 9.97 4.05 7.41
CA SER A 69 9.06 4.47 6.33
C SER A 69 8.09 3.36 5.95
N HIS A 70 6.81 3.70 5.81
CA HIS A 70 5.78 2.80 5.27
C HIS A 70 5.90 2.61 3.75
N TYR A 71 6.71 3.41 3.06
CA TYR A 71 6.99 3.26 1.64
C TYR A 71 8.26 2.43 1.37
N ASP A 72 9.31 2.59 2.17
CA ASP A 72 10.52 1.75 2.10
C ASP A 72 11.16 1.54 3.46
N VAL A 73 11.10 0.30 3.94
CA VAL A 73 11.64 -0.09 5.25
C VAL A 73 13.15 0.05 5.43
N ARG A 74 13.90 0.35 4.36
CA ARG A 74 15.33 0.66 4.42
C ARG A 74 15.61 2.15 4.67
N VAL A 75 14.57 2.95 4.87
CA VAL A 75 14.63 4.40 5.00
C VAL A 75 13.89 4.82 6.28
N PRO A 76 14.46 5.75 7.06
CA PRO A 76 13.72 6.35 8.17
C PRO A 76 12.49 7.10 7.67
N SER A 77 11.43 7.06 8.47
CA SER A 77 10.19 7.80 8.19
C SER A 77 10.48 9.29 8.02
N GLY A 78 9.93 9.89 6.96
CA GLY A 78 10.12 11.30 6.61
C GLY A 78 11.42 11.62 5.85
N GLN A 79 12.32 10.64 5.69
CA GLN A 79 13.56 10.79 4.92
C GLN A 79 13.47 10.19 3.50
N GLU A 80 12.28 9.85 3.03
CA GLU A 80 12.09 9.28 1.71
C GLU A 80 12.52 10.25 0.62
N LYS A 81 12.20 11.55 0.79
CA LYS A 81 12.53 12.59 -0.21
C LYS A 81 14.04 12.86 -0.34
N THR A 82 14.81 12.62 0.71
CA THR A 82 16.27 12.80 0.68
C THR A 82 16.97 11.56 0.10
N LYS A 83 16.46 10.36 0.37
CA LYS A 83 16.96 9.11 -0.21
C LYS A 83 16.55 8.92 -1.67
N TYR A 84 15.31 9.21 -1.99
CA TYR A 84 14.74 9.13 -3.32
C TYR A 84 14.67 10.53 -3.90
N VAL A 85 15.77 10.93 -4.54
CA VAL A 85 15.73 12.09 -5.45
C VAL A 85 14.87 11.68 -6.64
N LEU A 86 13.57 11.94 -6.54
CA LEU A 86 12.67 11.90 -7.68
C LEU A 86 13.22 12.92 -8.68
N LYS A 87 13.87 12.43 -9.74
CA LYS A 87 14.12 13.24 -10.93
C LYS A 87 12.76 13.48 -11.59
N SER A 88 12.01 14.44 -11.06
CA SER A 88 10.80 14.95 -11.66
C SER A 88 11.19 15.66 -12.95
N ARG A 89 11.40 14.88 -14.02
CA ARG A 89 11.02 15.40 -15.33
C ARG A 89 9.53 15.72 -15.22
N PRO A 90 9.02 16.79 -15.85
CA PRO A 90 7.60 17.06 -15.89
C PRO A 90 6.91 15.78 -16.38
N VAL A 91 6.19 15.10 -15.48
CA VAL A 91 5.65 13.76 -15.72
C VAL A 91 4.68 13.81 -16.89
N ASP A 92 3.94 14.91 -16.99
CA ASP A 92 3.15 15.31 -18.13
C ASP A 92 3.98 15.35 -19.43
N LYS A 93 5.14 16.01 -19.47
CA LYS A 93 5.97 16.07 -20.68
C LYS A 93 6.62 14.73 -21.03
N PHE A 94 7.01 13.94 -20.03
CA PHE A 94 7.62 12.63 -20.25
C PHE A 94 6.59 11.61 -20.74
N LEU A 95 5.40 11.54 -20.12
CA LEU A 95 4.32 10.65 -20.56
C LEU A 95 3.70 11.08 -21.89
N ASN A 96 3.86 12.35 -22.28
CA ASN A 96 3.45 12.86 -23.60
C ASN A 96 4.57 12.83 -24.64
N ASP A 97 5.76 12.30 -24.31
CA ASP A 97 6.80 12.07 -25.31
C ASP A 97 6.36 10.94 -26.25
N GLN A 98 6.36 11.20 -27.56
CA GLN A 98 5.94 10.23 -28.58
C GLN A 98 6.70 8.90 -28.50
N LYS A 99 7.97 8.90 -28.07
CA LYS A 99 8.74 7.65 -27.89
C LYS A 99 8.23 6.83 -26.71
N VAL A 100 7.78 7.49 -25.64
CA VAL A 100 7.23 6.83 -24.45
C VAL A 100 5.83 6.28 -24.75
N GLN A 101 5.00 7.05 -25.46
CA GLN A 101 3.66 6.60 -25.86
C GLN A 101 3.69 5.47 -26.89
N SER A 102 4.59 5.54 -27.88
CA SER A 102 4.74 4.48 -28.88
C SER A 102 5.24 3.17 -28.27
N GLN A 103 6.16 3.20 -27.29
CA GLN A 103 6.55 2.01 -26.54
C GLN A 103 5.41 1.45 -25.67
N SER A 104 4.63 2.32 -25.03
CA SER A 104 3.46 1.91 -24.23
C SER A 104 2.37 1.27 -25.10
N THR A 105 2.19 1.77 -26.32
CA THR A 105 1.25 1.22 -27.31
C THR A 105 1.77 -0.11 -27.86
N LEU A 106 3.07 -0.25 -28.11
CA LEU A 106 3.68 -1.50 -28.57
C LEU A 106 3.49 -2.63 -27.55
N ILE A 107 3.61 -2.33 -26.25
CA ILE A 107 3.34 -3.29 -25.17
C ILE A 107 1.87 -3.73 -25.18
N LEU A 108 0.93 -2.80 -25.40
CA LEU A 108 -0.50 -3.13 -25.48
C LEU A 108 -0.82 -4.00 -26.70
N VAL A 109 -0.19 -3.74 -27.85
CA VAL A 109 -0.35 -4.51 -29.09
C VAL A 109 0.26 -5.90 -28.97
N CYS A 110 1.41 -6.06 -28.30
CA CYS A 110 1.99 -7.39 -28.05
C CYS A 110 1.09 -8.27 -27.15
N TYR A 111 0.32 -7.68 -26.23
CA TYR A 111 -0.64 -8.43 -25.40
C TYR A 111 -1.94 -8.81 -26.14
N PHE A 112 -2.34 -8.06 -27.17
CA PHE A 112 -3.58 -8.30 -27.92
C PHE A 112 -3.40 -9.06 -29.25
N VAL A 113 -2.19 -9.12 -29.80
CA VAL A 113 -1.88 -9.85 -31.05
C VAL A 113 -1.19 -11.20 -30.77
N GLY A 114 -1.04 -11.57 -29.50
CA GLY A 114 -0.49 -12.85 -29.03
C GLY A 114 -1.55 -13.84 -28.52
N LEU A 115 -2.75 -13.85 -29.10
CA LEU A 115 -3.79 -14.89 -28.93
C LEU A 115 -4.32 -15.31 -30.30
#